data_AF-A0A9X6AL52-F1
#
_entry.id   AF-A0A9X6AL52-F1
#
_cell.length_a   1.000
_cell.length_b   1.000
_cell.length_c   1.000
_cell.angle_alpha   90.00
_cell.angle_beta   90.00
_cell.angle_gamma   90.00
#
_symmetry.space_group_name_H-M   'P 1'
#
loop_
_entity.id
_entity.type
_entity.pdbx_description
1 polymer ?
#
loop_
_entity_poly.entity_id
_entity_poly.type
_entity_poly.pdbx_seq_one_letter_code
_entity_poly.pdbx_strand_id
1 'polypeptide(L)'
;MYFIIAIFTSISSLVSLFYAIDACIKTKQVNALYAFARSFSIALLCVTTLFFINHQFLFAMTFLMALVQLIDGFIGLKIKDNLKAYGPFSLAIIGFILLIFI
;
A
#
# COMPACT_ATOMS: atom_id res chain seq x y z
N MET A 1 -6.07 -19.49 -2.49
CA MET A 1 -5.86 -18.06 -2.82
C MET A 1 -5.40 -17.19 -1.66
N TYR A 2 -5.90 -17.39 -0.44
CA TYR A 2 -5.65 -16.51 0.72
C TYR A 2 -4.19 -16.04 0.86
N PHE A 3 -3.23 -16.96 0.96
CA PHE A 3 -1.81 -16.59 1.15
C PHE A 3 -1.22 -15.77 0.00
N ILE A 4 -1.66 -16.00 -1.24
CA ILE A 4 -1.19 -15.22 -2.41
C ILE A 4 -1.65 -13.77 -2.26
N ILE A 5 -2.91 -13.57 -1.87
CA ILE A 5 -3.51 -12.24 -1.69
C ILE A 5 -2.93 -11.54 -0.46
N ALA A 6 -2.69 -12.28 0.63
CA ALA A 6 -2.02 -11.78 1.82
C ALA A 6 -0.58 -11.33 1.50
N ILE A 7 0.21 -12.16 0.81
CA ILE A 7 1.58 -11.81 0.37
C ILE A 7 1.55 -10.58 -0.54
N PHE A 8 0.64 -10.54 -1.52
CA PHE A 8 0.49 -9.38 -2.39
C PHE A 8 0.17 -8.11 -1.59
N THR A 9 -0.78 -8.19 -0.67
CA THR A 9 -1.21 -7.07 0.19
C THR A 9 -0.04 -6.58 1.04
N SER A 10 0.75 -7.49 1.64
CA SER A 10 1.95 -7.14 2.38
C SER A 10 2.99 -6.46 1.48
N ILE A 11 3.26 -6.98 0.28
CA ILE A 11 4.19 -6.35 -0.68
C ILE A 11 3.71 -4.95 -1.06
N SER A 12 2.43 -4.77 -1.38
CA SER A 12 1.89 -3.43 -1.69
C SER A 12 2.08 -2.44 -0.55
N SER A 13 1.90 -2.89 0.69
CA SER A 13 2.08 -2.04 1.87
C SER A 13 3.52 -1.60 2.07
N LEU A 14 4.48 -2.50 1.78
CA LEU A 14 5.91 -2.20 1.84
C LEU A 14 6.34 -1.20 0.76
N VAL A 15 5.74 -1.29 -0.44
CA VAL A 15 5.99 -0.30 -1.51
C VAL A 15 5.52 1.10 -1.09
N SER A 16 4.32 1.23 -0.50
CA SER A 16 3.84 2.52 0.02
C SER A 16 4.73 3.05 1.15
N LEU A 17 5.18 2.17 2.04
CA LEU A 17 6.14 2.51 3.10
C LEU A 17 7.47 3.03 2.53
N PHE A 18 8.00 2.39 1.49
CA PHE A 18 9.22 2.82 0.82
C PHE A 18 9.11 4.26 0.28
N TYR A 19 7.99 4.61 -0.35
CA TYR A 19 7.76 5.97 -0.83
C TYR A 19 7.69 6.99 0.31
N ALA A 20 7.08 6.63 1.45
CA ALA A 20 7.05 7.48 2.62
C ALA A 20 8.46 7.70 3.23
N ILE A 21 9.29 6.66 3.24
CA ILE A 21 10.70 6.75 3.67
C ILE A 21 11.50 7.66 2.72
N ASP A 22 11.38 7.46 1.40
CA ASP A 22 12.06 8.31 0.39
C ASP A 22 11.69 9.78 0.57
N ALA A 23 10.40 10.07 0.80
CA ALA A 23 9.93 11.42 1.07
C ALA A 23 10.49 12.00 2.38
N CYS A 24 10.55 11.19 3.45
CA CYS A 24 11.09 11.59 4.74
C CYS A 24 12.59 11.96 4.65
N ILE A 25 13.37 11.13 3.94
CA ILE A 25 14.81 11.35 3.76
C ILE A 25 15.08 12.62 2.94
N LYS A 26 14.33 12.82 1.84
CA LYS A 26 14.55 13.95 0.92
C LYS A 26 14.10 15.29 1.47
N THR A 27 12.94 15.35 2.13
CA THR A 27 12.30 16.62 2.48
C THR A 27 12.45 16.99 3.96
N LYS A 28 12.61 16.01 4.85
CA LYS A 28 12.61 16.17 6.32
C LYS A 28 11.45 17.03 6.86
N GLN A 29 10.36 17.14 6.11
CA GLN A 29 9.19 17.91 6.53
C GLN A 29 8.35 17.09 7.52
N VAL A 30 7.71 17.79 8.45
CA VAL A 30 6.81 17.20 9.45
C VAL A 30 5.70 16.37 8.79
N ASN A 31 5.16 16.83 7.66
CA ASN A 31 4.14 16.11 6.90
C ASN A 31 4.62 14.75 6.38
N ALA A 32 5.89 14.63 5.99
CA ALA A 32 6.46 13.37 5.52
C ALA A 32 6.63 12.37 6.67
N LEU A 33 6.98 12.84 7.87
CA LEU A 33 7.06 12.02 9.09
C LEU A 33 5.68 11.47 9.49
N TYR A 34 4.63 12.28 9.39
CA TYR A 34 3.25 11.82 9.62
C TYR A 34 2.79 10.79 8.59
N ALA A 35 3.12 11.00 7.30
CA ALA A 35 2.83 10.02 6.26
C ALA A 35 3.56 8.69 6.50
N PHE A 36 4.83 8.74 6.91
CA PHE A 36 5.61 7.57 7.28
C PHE A 36 4.98 6.80 8.45
N ALA A 37 4.62 7.47 9.54
CA ALA A 37 3.99 6.81 10.69
C ALA A 37 2.70 6.08 10.30
N ARG A 38 1.86 6.69 9.45
CA ARG A 38 0.64 6.07 8.94
C ARG A 38 0.92 4.83 8.09
N SER A 39 1.81 4.94 7.10
CA SER A 39 2.15 3.81 6.23
C SER A 39 2.82 2.67 7.00
N PHE A 40 3.61 2.98 8.04
CA PHE A 40 4.20 2.00 8.93
C PHE A 40 3.14 1.21 9.71
N SER A 41 2.14 1.89 10.30
CA SER A 41 1.04 1.22 10.99
C SER A 41 0.26 0.29 10.06
N ILE A 42 -0.03 0.72 8.83
CA ILE A 42 -0.78 -0.11 7.87
C ILE A 42 0.08 -1.30 7.40
N ALA A 43 1.38 -1.09 7.14
CA ALA A 43 2.29 -2.18 6.79
C ALA A 43 2.35 -3.26 7.88
N LEU A 44 2.37 -2.84 9.16
CA LEU A 44 2.37 -3.77 10.28
C LEU A 44 1.08 -4.60 10.32
N LEU A 45 -0.08 -3.98 10.10
CA LEU A 45 -1.35 -4.70 9.97
C LEU A 45 -1.37 -5.65 8.76
N CYS A 46 -0.86 -5.23 7.60
CA CYS A 46 -0.75 -6.10 6.42
C CYS A 46 0.24 -7.25 6.61
N VAL A 47 1.19 -7.17 7.53
CA VAL A 47 2.05 -8.31 7.89
C VAL A 47 1.30 -9.27 8.81
N THR A 48 0.45 -8.76 9.72
CA THR A 48 -0.35 -9.63 10.60
C THR A 48 -1.33 -10.55 9.85
N THR A 49 -1.80 -10.17 8.65
CA THR A 49 -2.66 -11.04 7.81
C THR A 49 -1.97 -12.33 7.36
N LEU A 50 -0.63 -12.39 7.40
CA LEU A 50 0.15 -13.60 7.09
C LEU A 50 0.13 -14.62 8.24
N PHE A 51 0.03 -14.13 9.48
CA PHE A 51 0.07 -14.97 10.69
C PHE A 51 -1.32 -15.36 11.18
N PHE A 52 -2.32 -14.49 10.98
CA PHE A 52 -3.71 -14.74 11.37
C PHE A 52 -4.59 -14.89 10.13
N ILE A 53 -5.13 -16.10 9.94
CA ILE A 53 -6.01 -16.42 8.82
C ILE A 53 -7.42 -15.94 9.15
N ASN A 54 -7.84 -14.84 8.51
CA ASN A 54 -9.20 -14.34 8.60
C ASN A 54 -9.58 -13.64 7.28
N HIS A 55 -10.56 -14.19 6.56
CA HIS A 55 -10.99 -13.69 5.25
C HIS A 55 -11.56 -12.27 5.31
N GLN A 56 -12.33 -11.93 6.35
CA GLN A 56 -12.91 -10.59 6.50
C GLN A 56 -11.82 -9.55 6.79
N PHE A 57 -10.83 -9.92 7.60
CA PHE A 57 -9.70 -9.05 7.90
C PHE A 57 -8.81 -8.85 6.66
N LEU A 58 -8.52 -9.92 5.91
CA LEU A 58 -7.77 -9.82 4.66
C LEU A 58 -8.52 -8.93 3.64
N PHE A 59 -9.83 -9.11 3.47
CA PHE A 59 -10.65 -8.26 2.60
C PHE A 59 -10.49 -6.78 2.95
N ALA A 60 -10.65 -6.43 4.23
CA ALA A 60 -10.52 -5.06 4.70
C ALA A 60 -9.13 -4.48 4.41
N MET A 61 -8.06 -5.24 4.67
CA MET A 61 -6.69 -4.79 4.45
C MET A 61 -6.33 -4.65 2.97
N THR A 62 -6.74 -5.60 2.12
CA THR A 62 -6.52 -5.54 0.68
C THR A 62 -7.30 -4.38 0.04
N PHE A 63 -8.54 -4.15 0.46
CA PHE A 63 -9.35 -3.02 0.01
C PHE A 63 -8.74 -1.68 0.43
N LEU A 64 -8.31 -1.57 1.69
CA LEU A 64 -7.65 -0.36 2.18
C LEU A 64 -6.36 -0.09 1.41
N MET A 65 -5.54 -1.12 1.15
CA MET A 65 -4.32 -0.94 0.36
C MET A 65 -4.58 -0.59 -1.10
N ALA A 66 -5.59 -1.18 -1.74
CA ALA A 66 -5.97 -0.80 -3.11
C ALA A 66 -6.36 0.69 -3.19
N LEU A 67 -7.08 1.21 -2.19
CA LEU A 67 -7.40 2.64 -2.10
C LEU A 67 -6.16 3.51 -1.86
N VAL A 68 -5.28 3.12 -0.93
CA VAL A 68 -4.02 3.85 -0.67
C VAL A 68 -3.20 3.96 -1.95
N GLN A 69 -3.07 2.87 -2.69
CA GLN A 69 -2.28 2.82 -3.93
C GLN A 69 -2.89 3.61 -5.06
N LEU A 70 -4.23 3.64 -5.14
CA LEU A 70 -4.95 4.50 -6.07
C LEU A 70 -4.66 5.98 -5.77
N ILE A 71 -4.70 6.38 -4.50
CA ILE A 71 -4.39 7.75 -4.07
C ILE A 71 -2.90 8.07 -4.33
N ASP A 72 -1.99 7.16 -3.97
CA ASP A 72 -0.55 7.30 -4.21
C ASP A 72 -0.25 7.47 -5.72
N GLY A 73 -0.97 6.75 -6.58
CA GLY A 73 -0.90 6.90 -8.04
C GLY A 73 -1.29 8.31 -8.51
N PHE A 74 -2.40 8.86 -7.99
CA PHE A 74 -2.81 10.23 -8.29
C PHE A 74 -1.79 11.27 -7.80
N ILE A 75 -1.16 11.04 -6.64
CA ILE A 75 -0.10 11.90 -6.13
C ILE A 75 1.13 11.83 -7.05
N GLY A 76 1.51 10.65 -7.52
CA GLY A 76 2.58 10.45 -8.49
C GLY A 76 2.36 11.23 -9.79
N LEU A 77 1.13 11.23 -10.32
CA LEU A 77 0.76 12.03 -11.50
C LEU A 77 0.93 13.53 -11.24
N LYS A 78 0.54 14.01 -10.06
CA LYS A 78 0.68 15.43 -9.69
C LYS A 78 2.13 15.88 -9.61
N ILE A 79 3.03 15.00 -9.18
CA ILE A 79 4.47 15.27 -9.06
C ILE A 79 5.19 15.10 -10.42
N LYS A 80 4.48 14.68 -11.49
CA LYS A 80 5.02 14.36 -12.83
C LYS A 80 6.13 13.30 -12.81
N ASP A 81 6.15 12.46 -11.78
CA ASP A 81 7.10 11.34 -11.68
C ASP A 81 6.39 10.07 -12.16
N ASN A 82 6.66 9.71 -13.41
CA ASN A 82 5.99 8.60 -14.10
C ASN A 82 6.15 7.28 -13.33
N LEU A 83 7.31 7.02 -12.72
CA LEU A 83 7.54 5.78 -11.96
C LEU A 83 6.70 5.73 -10.68
N LYS A 84 6.59 6.87 -9.99
CA LYS A 84 5.75 7.01 -8.80
C LYS A 84 4.25 7.07 -9.11
N ALA A 85 3.87 7.24 -10.36
CA ALA A 85 2.48 7.16 -10.80
C ALA A 85 2.10 5.73 -11.23
N TYR A 86 2.81 5.16 -12.21
CA TYR A 86 2.43 3.88 -12.82
C TYR A 86 2.59 2.69 -11.86
N GLY A 87 3.59 2.72 -10.96
CA GLY A 87 3.80 1.67 -9.97
C GLY A 87 2.59 1.48 -9.05
N PRO A 88 2.21 2.50 -8.26
CA PRO A 88 1.03 2.44 -7.41
C PRO A 88 -0.27 2.14 -8.16
N PHE A 89 -0.50 2.73 -9.34
CA PHE A 89 -1.69 2.42 -10.13
C PHE A 89 -1.78 0.95 -10.54
N SER A 90 -0.66 0.35 -10.96
CA SER A 90 -0.63 -1.07 -11.33
C SER A 90 -1.00 -1.96 -10.14
N LEU A 91 -0.47 -1.64 -8.96
CA LEU A 91 -0.75 -2.38 -7.74
C LEU A 91 -2.21 -2.22 -7.29
N ALA A 92 -2.77 -1.02 -7.42
CA ALA A 92 -4.18 -0.77 -7.11
C ALA A 92 -5.12 -1.61 -7.98
N ILE A 93 -4.88 -1.66 -9.30
CA ILE A 93 -5.69 -2.46 -10.23
C ILE A 93 -5.60 -3.95 -9.87
N ILE A 94 -4.39 -4.46 -9.63
CA ILE A 94 -4.20 -5.86 -9.24
C ILE A 94 -4.89 -6.14 -7.89
N GLY A 95 -4.78 -5.24 -6.92
CA GLY A 95 -5.45 -5.34 -5.62
C GLY A 95 -6.97 -5.43 -5.75
N PHE A 96 -7.58 -4.61 -6.60
CA PHE A 96 -9.02 -4.68 -6.89
C PHE A 96 -9.44 -5.98 -7.57
N ILE A 97 -8.62 -6.51 -8.48
CA ILE A 97 -8.88 -7.81 -9.11
C ILE A 97 -8.80 -8.93 -8.06
N LEU A 98 -7.78 -8.91 -7.20
CA LEU A 98 -7.59 -9.92 -6.15
C LEU A 98 -8.71 -9.92 -5.11
N LEU A 99 -9.38 -8.80 -4.85
CA LEU A 99 -10.55 -8.74 -3.96
C LEU A 99 -11.71 -9.61 -4.42
N ILE A 100 -11.86 -9.86 -5.73
CA ILE A 100 -12.92 -10.73 -6.28
C ILE A 100 -12.70 -12.19 -5.87
N PHE A 101 -11.49 -12.54 -5.47
CA PHE A 101 -11.00 -13.90 -5.24
C PHE A 101 -10.75 -14.24 -3.77
N ILE A 102 -11.16 -13.37 -2.85
CA ILE A 102 -11.02 -13.51 -1.38
C ILE A 102 -12.14 -14.34 -0.78
#